data_AF-A0A3Q0RKL0-F1
#
_entry.id   AF-A0A3Q0RKL0-F1
#
_cell.length_a   1.000
_cell.length_b   1.000
_cell.length_c   1.000
_cell.angle_alpha   90.00
_cell.angle_beta   90.00
_cell.angle_gamma   90.00
#
_symmetry.space_group_name_H-M   'P 1'
#
loop_
_entity.id
_entity.type
_entity.pdbx_description
1 polymer ?
#
loop_
_entity_poly.entity_id
_entity_poly.type
_entity_poly.pdbx_seq_one_letter_code
_entity_poly.pdbx_strand_id
1 'polypeptide(L)'
;MAILKDATFDAVLQDPMAMCGDLVAEVLGVPLILSLRFSIGSVMERHCGHAPSPPSYVPLTPLPYSDRMTFTERLINMVTLRNQSNQTQTFILKSYSLFLVWTGSASSVCETLGKADVWLIRTFWDIETPRPIPPNFKYVGGLHCKPANQLPEVYKTLRWFVYL
;
A
#
# COMPACT_ATOMS: atom_id res chain seq x y z
N MET A 1 15.84 3.98 -22.07
CA MET A 1 16.83 3.89 -20.97
C MET A 1 17.88 5.00 -21.02
N ALA A 2 18.53 5.29 -22.16
CA ALA A 2 19.58 6.31 -22.23
C ALA A 2 19.13 7.69 -21.72
N ILE A 3 17.95 8.17 -22.13
CA ILE A 3 17.38 9.46 -21.69
C ILE A 3 17.15 9.51 -20.17
N LEU A 4 16.73 8.40 -19.55
CA LEU A 4 16.45 8.34 -18.11
C LEU A 4 17.74 8.31 -17.27
N LYS A 5 18.79 7.66 -17.78
CA LYS A 5 20.11 7.66 -17.13
C LYS A 5 20.78 9.03 -17.22
N ASP A 6 20.58 9.73 -18.34
CA ASP A 6 21.15 11.05 -18.58
C ASP A 6 20.51 12.15 -17.72
N ALA A 7 19.22 12.00 -17.37
CA ALA A 7 18.49 12.93 -16.53
C ALA A 7 18.82 12.86 -15.02
N THR A 8 19.68 11.92 -14.59
CA THR A 8 20.19 11.75 -13.21
C THR A 8 19.12 11.91 -12.12
N PHE A 9 18.26 10.89 -11.96
CA PHE A 9 17.26 10.88 -10.88
C PHE A 9 17.86 10.41 -9.56
N ASP A 10 17.39 10.98 -8.44
CA ASP A 10 17.86 10.60 -7.09
C ASP A 10 17.03 9.47 -6.45
N ALA A 11 15.78 9.27 -6.87
CA ALA A 11 14.88 8.25 -6.32
C ALA A 11 13.73 7.92 -7.28
N VAL A 12 13.15 6.73 -7.13
CA VAL A 12 11.90 6.35 -7.81
C VAL A 12 10.76 6.27 -6.80
N LEU A 13 9.70 7.04 -7.05
CA LEU A 13 8.45 6.97 -6.30
C LEU A 13 7.41 6.19 -7.11
N GLN A 14 6.95 5.06 -6.57
CA GLN A 14 6.01 4.17 -7.25
C GLN A 14 4.85 3.76 -6.33
N ASP A 15 3.66 3.63 -6.89
CA ASP A 15 2.58 2.90 -6.21
C ASP A 15 2.68 1.41 -6.55
N PRO A 16 2.80 0.49 -5.57
CA PRO A 16 2.97 -0.93 -5.86
C PRO A 16 1.75 -1.58 -6.55
N MET A 17 0.61 -0.88 -6.64
CA MET A 17 -0.51 -1.28 -7.51
C MET A 17 -0.24 -1.00 -8.99
N ALA A 18 0.62 -0.04 -9.30
CA ALA A 18 1.14 0.20 -10.64
C ALA A 18 2.50 -0.49 -10.77
N MET A 19 2.55 -1.61 -11.47
CA MET A 19 3.79 -2.38 -11.67
C MET A 19 4.79 -1.60 -12.56
N CYS A 20 6.08 -1.97 -12.53
CA CYS A 20 7.21 -1.53 -13.38
C CYS A 20 8.22 -0.57 -12.75
N GLY A 21 7.83 0.28 -11.79
CA GLY A 21 8.75 1.27 -11.23
C GLY A 21 9.92 0.66 -10.47
N ASP A 22 9.74 -0.54 -9.94
CA ASP A 22 10.67 -1.30 -9.13
C ASP A 22 11.84 -1.78 -9.99
N LEU A 23 11.55 -2.23 -11.21
CA LEU A 23 12.56 -2.54 -12.21
C LEU A 23 13.29 -1.29 -12.69
N VAL A 24 12.59 -0.16 -12.85
CA VAL A 24 13.24 1.10 -13.23
C VAL A 24 14.23 1.55 -12.15
N ALA A 25 13.85 1.44 -10.87
CA ALA A 25 14.73 1.71 -9.76
C ALA A 25 15.96 0.79 -9.77
N GLU A 26 15.77 -0.51 -10.03
CA GLU A 26 16.85 -1.49 -10.13
C GLU A 26 17.84 -1.17 -11.28
N VAL A 27 17.34 -0.81 -12.47
CA VAL A 27 18.21 -0.50 -13.62
C VAL A 27 18.91 0.86 -13.51
N LEU A 28 18.29 1.81 -12.82
CA LEU A 28 18.89 3.12 -12.51
C LEU A 28 19.81 3.06 -11.29
N GLY A 29 19.68 2.06 -10.42
CA GLY A 29 20.47 1.91 -9.20
C GLY A 29 20.16 2.97 -8.14
N VAL A 30 18.91 3.44 -8.09
CA VAL A 30 18.43 4.51 -7.21
C VAL A 30 17.46 3.96 -6.15
N PRO A 31 17.33 4.61 -4.99
CA PRO A 31 16.42 4.16 -3.94
C PRO A 31 14.96 4.07 -4.43
N LEU A 32 14.28 3.02 -3.98
CA LEU A 32 12.88 2.73 -4.30
C LEU A 32 11.99 3.15 -3.14
N ILE A 33 11.14 4.14 -3.39
CA ILE A 33 10.14 4.62 -2.44
C ILE A 33 8.76 4.16 -2.91
N LEU A 34 8.09 3.37 -2.09
CA LEU A 34 6.74 2.89 -2.38
C LEU A 34 5.71 3.80 -1.73
N SER A 35 4.69 4.21 -2.48
CA SER A 35 3.56 4.97 -1.98
C SER A 35 2.30 4.14 -2.10
N LEU A 36 1.78 3.64 -0.98
CA LEU A 36 0.63 2.75 -0.96
C LEU A 36 -0.51 3.37 -0.16
N ARG A 37 -1.70 3.49 -0.76
CA ARG A 37 -2.93 3.84 -0.03
C ARG A 37 -3.45 2.64 0.75
N PHE A 38 -3.64 1.55 0.03
CA PHE A 38 -4.35 0.38 0.53
C PHE A 38 -4.13 -0.78 -0.43
N SER A 39 -3.95 -2.00 0.09
CA SER A 39 -4.10 -3.22 -0.69
C SER A 39 -5.15 -4.11 -0.04
N ILE A 40 -5.96 -4.79 -0.85
CA ILE A 40 -7.02 -5.68 -0.34
C ILE A 40 -6.36 -6.73 0.56
N GLY A 41 -6.80 -6.78 1.82
CA GLY A 41 -6.24 -7.67 2.82
C GLY A 41 -4.80 -7.42 3.24
N SER A 42 -4.27 -6.23 2.96
CA SER A 42 -2.86 -5.86 3.17
C SER A 42 -1.88 -6.89 2.59
N VAL A 43 -2.25 -7.49 1.47
CA VAL A 43 -1.47 -8.54 0.82
C VAL A 43 -0.10 -8.00 0.41
N MET A 44 -0.02 -6.79 -0.12
CA MET A 44 1.24 -6.21 -0.58
C MET A 44 2.18 -5.90 0.60
N GLU A 45 1.66 -5.26 1.64
CA GLU A 45 2.37 -4.95 2.87
C GLU A 45 2.88 -6.23 3.56
N ARG A 46 2.06 -7.30 3.55
CA ARG A 46 2.37 -8.52 4.27
C ARG A 46 3.29 -9.48 3.54
N HIS A 47 3.11 -9.64 2.23
CA HIS A 47 3.93 -10.56 1.43
C HIS A 47 5.21 -9.91 0.95
N CYS A 48 5.14 -8.68 0.44
CA CYS A 48 6.31 -8.00 -0.11
C CYS A 48 6.95 -7.05 0.91
N GLY A 49 6.16 -6.31 1.68
CA GLY A 49 6.67 -5.35 2.68
C GLY A 49 7.05 -5.95 4.03
N HIS A 50 6.97 -7.28 4.19
CA HIS A 50 7.28 -8.00 5.42
C HIS A 50 6.55 -7.49 6.69
N ALA A 51 5.39 -6.83 6.53
CA ALA A 51 4.57 -6.34 7.64
C ALA A 51 3.50 -7.38 8.03
N PRO A 52 3.69 -8.13 9.14
CA PRO A 52 2.77 -9.23 9.48
C PRO A 52 1.36 -8.71 9.82
N SER A 53 0.35 -9.36 9.22
CA SER A 53 -1.07 -9.13 9.54
C SER A 53 -1.71 -10.47 9.96
N PRO A 54 -1.69 -10.78 11.27
CA PRO A 54 -2.24 -12.03 11.78
C PRO A 54 -3.78 -12.01 11.78
N PRO A 55 -4.45 -12.97 11.14
CA PRO A 55 -5.91 -12.97 10.98
C PRO A 55 -6.70 -13.23 12.27
N SER A 56 -6.02 -13.55 13.38
CA SER A 56 -6.66 -13.83 14.67
C SER A 56 -7.21 -12.58 15.36
N TYR A 57 -6.61 -11.41 15.11
CA TYR A 57 -7.05 -10.13 15.67
C TYR A 57 -6.99 -8.97 14.66
N VAL A 58 -6.27 -9.11 13.54
CA VAL A 58 -6.32 -8.11 12.47
C VAL A 58 -7.41 -8.51 11.47
N PRO A 59 -8.50 -7.72 11.36
CA PRO A 59 -9.53 -7.97 10.37
C PRO A 59 -8.98 -7.70 8.98
N LEU A 60 -9.41 -8.50 8.02
CA LEU A 60 -9.13 -8.30 6.60
C LEU A 60 -9.86 -7.05 6.16
N THR A 61 -9.14 -6.02 5.74
CA THR A 61 -9.78 -4.86 5.10
C THR A 61 -10.25 -5.26 3.69
N PRO A 62 -11.50 -4.93 3.28
CA PRO A 62 -12.45 -3.98 3.89
C PRO A 62 -13.61 -4.64 4.66
N LEU A 63 -13.43 -5.84 5.23
CA LEU A 63 -14.49 -6.45 6.04
C LEU A 63 -14.87 -5.53 7.22
N PRO A 64 -16.15 -5.47 7.60
CA PRO A 64 -16.64 -4.58 8.66
C PRO A 64 -16.32 -5.09 10.08
N TYR A 65 -15.24 -5.86 10.24
CA TYR A 65 -14.83 -6.44 11.51
C TYR A 65 -13.91 -5.50 12.27
N SER A 66 -13.93 -5.61 13.60
CA SER A 66 -13.03 -4.89 14.51
C SER A 66 -11.88 -5.78 14.99
N ASP A 67 -11.04 -5.27 15.90
CA ASP A 67 -10.07 -6.06 16.66
C ASP A 67 -10.75 -7.13 17.55
N ARG A 68 -12.04 -6.96 17.84
CA ARG A 68 -12.88 -7.90 18.59
C ARG A 68 -13.76 -8.70 17.64
N MET A 69 -13.25 -9.87 17.24
CA MET A 69 -13.99 -10.85 16.43
C MET A 69 -14.34 -12.09 17.26
N THR A 70 -15.56 -12.61 17.04
CA THR A 70 -16.01 -13.94 17.48
C THR A 70 -15.23 -15.05 16.77
N PHE A 71 -15.32 -16.28 17.27
CA PHE A 71 -14.65 -17.44 16.64
C PHE A 71 -15.04 -17.61 15.17
N THR A 72 -16.33 -17.49 14.84
CA THR A 72 -16.84 -17.63 13.48
C THR A 72 -16.31 -16.50 12.57
N GLU A 73 -16.31 -15.26 13.06
CA GLU A 73 -15.75 -14.13 12.31
C GLU A 73 -14.25 -14.31 12.05
N ARG A 74 -13.48 -14.80 13.03
CA ARG A 74 -12.05 -15.14 12.85
C ARG A 74 -11.83 -16.23 11.80
N LEU A 75 -12.69 -17.24 11.77
CA LEU A 75 -12.63 -18.30 10.77
C LEU A 75 -12.89 -17.75 9.36
N ILE A 76 -13.95 -16.95 9.20
CA ILE A 76 -14.27 -16.27 7.94
C ILE A 76 -13.11 -15.34 7.53
N ASN A 77 -12.58 -14.57 8.48
CA ASN A 77 -11.45 -13.67 8.26
C ASN A 77 -10.21 -14.42 7.76
N MET A 78 -9.87 -15.56 8.36
CA MET A 78 -8.73 -16.38 7.94
C MET A 78 -8.92 -16.95 6.53
N VAL A 79 -10.09 -17.50 6.23
CA VAL A 79 -10.41 -18.09 4.92
C VAL A 79 -10.39 -17.01 3.82
N THR A 80 -11.06 -15.88 4.06
CA THR A 80 -11.09 -14.75 3.12
C THR A 80 -9.70 -14.18 2.87
N LEU A 81 -8.89 -14.03 3.92
CA LEU A 81 -7.51 -13.58 3.84
C LEU A 81 -6.62 -14.50 2.99
N ARG A 82 -6.78 -15.82 3.14
CA ARG A 82 -6.05 -16.79 2.32
C ARG A 82 -6.50 -16.73 0.86
N ASN A 83 -7.80 -16.62 0.62
CA ASN A 83 -8.35 -16.48 -0.74
C ASN A 83 -7.83 -15.23 -1.44
N GLN A 84 -7.79 -14.08 -0.73
CA GLN A 84 -7.26 -12.84 -1.31
C GLN A 84 -5.76 -12.95 -1.64
N SER A 85 -4.97 -13.56 -0.75
CA SER A 85 -3.54 -13.78 -1.02
C SER A 85 -3.31 -14.58 -2.30
N ASN A 86 -4.08 -15.65 -2.52
CA ASN A 86 -3.97 -16.48 -3.72
C ASN A 86 -4.40 -15.71 -4.99
N GLN A 87 -5.49 -14.93 -4.92
CA GLN A 87 -5.97 -14.13 -6.04
C GLN A 87 -4.94 -13.07 -6.45
N THR A 88 -4.39 -12.33 -5.50
CA THR A 88 -3.36 -11.33 -5.78
C THR A 88 -2.09 -11.95 -6.31
N GLN A 89 -1.63 -13.09 -5.77
CA GLN A 89 -0.47 -13.79 -6.31
C GLN A 89 -0.68 -14.19 -7.77
N THR A 90 -1.87 -14.69 -8.11
CA THR A 90 -2.23 -15.06 -9.50
C THR A 90 -2.24 -13.82 -10.40
N PHE A 91 -2.79 -12.71 -9.92
CA PHE A 91 -2.80 -11.43 -10.64
C PHE A 91 -1.38 -10.90 -10.89
N ILE A 92 -0.54 -10.90 -9.86
CA ILE A 92 0.87 -10.49 -9.94
C ILE A 92 1.61 -11.35 -10.97
N LEU A 93 1.50 -12.67 -10.90
CA LEU A 93 2.17 -13.58 -11.85
C LEU A 93 1.73 -13.32 -13.28
N LYS A 94 0.42 -13.12 -13.51
CA LYS A 94 -0.12 -12.86 -14.84
C LYS A 94 0.39 -11.52 -15.39
N SER A 95 0.32 -10.46 -14.59
CA SER A 95 0.77 -9.11 -14.98
C SER A 95 2.28 -9.04 -15.18
N TYR A 96 3.06 -9.76 -14.36
CA TYR A 96 4.51 -9.74 -14.39
C TYR A 96 5.14 -10.71 -15.41
N SER A 97 4.39 -11.71 -15.89
CA SER A 97 4.87 -12.66 -16.90
C SER A 97 5.39 -11.97 -18.18
N LEU A 98 4.75 -10.87 -18.60
CA LEU A 98 5.19 -10.06 -19.74
C LEU A 98 6.52 -9.34 -19.48
N PHE A 99 6.79 -8.99 -18.23
CA PHE A 99 8.01 -8.28 -17.82
C PHE A 99 9.19 -9.21 -17.66
N LEU A 100 8.99 -10.43 -17.12
CA LEU A 100 10.02 -11.46 -17.04
C LEU A 100 10.62 -11.80 -18.41
N VAL A 101 9.78 -11.80 -19.46
CA VAL A 101 10.23 -12.01 -20.84
C VAL A 101 11.17 -10.90 -21.32
N TRP A 102 10.97 -9.66 -20.85
CA TRP A 102 11.74 -8.48 -21.27
C TRP A 102 13.01 -8.28 -20.46
N THR A 103 12.98 -8.53 -19.15
CA THR A 103 14.12 -8.28 -18.26
C THR A 103 15.05 -9.49 -18.13
N GLY A 104 14.57 -10.71 -18.43
CA GLY A 104 15.36 -11.95 -18.30
C GLY A 104 15.80 -12.28 -16.87
N SER A 105 15.42 -11.47 -15.89
CA SER A 105 15.69 -11.67 -14.47
C SER A 105 14.57 -12.49 -13.83
N ALA A 106 14.93 -13.48 -13.02
CA ALA A 106 14.01 -14.34 -12.29
C ALA A 106 13.52 -13.75 -10.96
N SER A 107 13.87 -12.49 -10.64
CA SER A 107 13.49 -11.86 -9.38
C SER A 107 11.97 -11.77 -9.26
N SER A 108 11.43 -12.30 -8.16
CA SER A 108 9.99 -12.24 -7.92
C SER A 108 9.56 -10.80 -7.61
N VAL A 109 8.33 -10.42 -7.94
CA VAL A 109 7.80 -9.07 -7.67
C VAL A 109 7.91 -8.67 -6.20
N CYS A 110 7.64 -9.61 -5.29
CA CYS A 110 7.80 -9.31 -3.87
C CYS A 110 9.27 -9.20 -3.45
N GLU A 111 10.20 -9.77 -4.20
CA GLU A 111 11.63 -9.62 -3.92
C GLU A 111 12.12 -8.23 -4.29
N THR A 112 11.65 -7.67 -5.42
CA THR A 112 11.97 -6.28 -5.81
C THR A 112 11.27 -5.29 -4.89
N LEU A 113 9.97 -5.45 -4.64
CA LEU A 113 9.23 -4.58 -3.73
C LEU A 113 9.68 -4.70 -2.27
N GLY A 114 10.14 -5.87 -1.84
CA GLY A 114 10.67 -6.09 -0.48
C GLY A 114 12.02 -5.42 -0.23
N LYS A 115 12.76 -5.08 -1.30
CA LYS A 115 13.99 -4.27 -1.24
C LYS A 115 13.72 -2.76 -1.18
N ALA A 116 12.46 -2.32 -1.16
CA ALA A 116 12.13 -0.90 -1.07
C ALA A 116 12.65 -0.26 0.22
N ASP A 117 13.31 0.89 0.06
CA ASP A 117 13.94 1.64 1.15
C ASP A 117 12.90 2.23 2.10
N VAL A 118 11.77 2.71 1.56
CA VAL A 118 10.70 3.35 2.33
C VAL A 118 9.33 2.99 1.78
N TRP A 119 8.41 2.65 2.67
CA TRP A 119 6.98 2.48 2.38
C TRP A 119 6.19 3.66 2.96
N LEU A 120 5.76 4.57 2.09
CA LEU A 120 4.86 5.67 2.42
C LEU A 120 3.41 5.17 2.40
N ILE A 121 2.81 5.00 3.57
CA ILE A 121 1.42 4.57 3.71
C ILE A 121 0.52 5.80 3.74
N ARG A 122 -0.35 5.97 2.73
CA ARG A 122 -1.26 7.10 2.57
C ARG A 122 -2.53 6.96 3.41
N THR A 123 -2.38 6.49 4.63
CA THR A 123 -3.39 6.40 5.69
C THR A 123 -2.78 6.92 6.99
N PHE A 124 -3.54 6.90 8.08
CA PHE A 124 -3.04 7.23 9.39
C PHE A 124 -3.03 5.98 10.28
N TRP A 125 -2.09 5.96 11.21
CA TRP A 125 -1.85 4.84 12.12
C TRP A 125 -3.02 4.59 13.09
N ASP A 126 -3.86 5.59 13.33
CA ASP A 126 -5.05 5.53 14.21
C ASP A 126 -6.30 5.00 13.49
N ILE A 127 -6.30 4.98 12.15
CA ILE A 127 -7.39 4.42 11.34
C ILE A 127 -7.20 2.91 11.12
N GLU A 128 -5.95 2.45 11.03
CA GLU A 128 -5.64 1.05 10.81
C GLU A 128 -5.61 0.25 12.11
N THR A 129 -6.00 -1.03 12.04
CA THR A 129 -5.89 -1.93 13.19
C THR A 129 -4.43 -2.07 13.61
N PRO A 130 -4.10 -1.96 14.92
CA PRO A 130 -2.73 -2.05 15.38
C PRO A 130 -2.13 -3.42 15.04
N ARG A 131 -1.01 -3.41 14.34
CA ARG A 131 -0.24 -4.61 13.97
C ARG A 131 1.27 -4.27 13.93
N PRO A 132 2.16 -5.26 14.00
CA PRO A 132 3.59 -5.00 13.88
C PRO A 132 3.94 -4.48 12.48
N ILE A 133 4.68 -3.38 12.44
CA ILE A 133 5.03 -2.69 11.21
C ILE A 133 6.55 -2.45 11.20
N PRO A 134 7.25 -2.79 10.09
CA PRO A 134 8.67 -2.51 9.94
C PRO A 134 9.03 -1.01 10.00
N PRO A 135 10.24 -0.64 10.43
CA PRO A 135 10.62 0.77 10.61
C PRO A 135 10.67 1.59 9.31
N ASN A 136 10.81 0.94 8.15
CA ASN A 136 10.78 1.57 6.82
C ASN A 136 9.36 1.97 6.38
N PHE A 137 8.31 1.56 7.10
CA PHE A 137 6.95 2.03 6.86
C PHE A 137 6.70 3.36 7.58
N LYS A 138 6.28 4.37 6.82
CA LYS A 138 5.96 5.72 7.28
C LYS A 138 4.54 6.08 6.88
N TYR A 139 3.70 6.32 7.87
CA TYR A 139 2.37 6.86 7.64
C TYR A 139 2.46 8.34 7.27
N VAL A 140 1.97 8.69 6.08
CA VAL A 140 1.98 10.06 5.55
C VAL A 140 0.57 10.65 5.42
N GLY A 141 -0.47 9.87 5.69
CA GLY A 141 -1.84 10.36 5.72
C GLY A 141 -2.37 10.86 4.37
N GLY A 142 -3.36 11.74 4.44
CA GLY A 142 -4.00 12.36 3.28
C GLY A 142 -3.15 13.43 2.63
N LEU A 143 -2.29 13.04 1.68
CA LEU A 143 -1.44 13.95 0.88
C LEU A 143 -2.22 14.94 -0.01
N HIS A 144 -3.55 14.81 -0.09
CA HIS A 144 -4.42 15.61 -0.97
C HIS A 144 -4.94 16.90 -0.32
N CYS A 145 -4.81 17.06 1.00
CA CYS A 145 -5.38 18.22 1.70
C CYS A 145 -4.39 19.38 1.77
N LYS A 146 -4.77 20.54 1.23
CA LYS A 146 -4.12 21.82 1.52
C LYS A 146 -4.68 22.40 2.83
N PRO A 147 -3.96 23.30 3.52
CA PRO A 147 -4.52 24.03 4.66
C PRO A 147 -5.88 24.63 4.26
N ALA A 148 -6.88 24.46 5.13
CA ALA A 148 -8.21 24.96 4.85
C ALA A 148 -8.18 26.49 4.72
N ASN A 149 -8.71 27.01 3.61
CA ASN A 149 -8.95 28.44 3.49
C ASN A 149 -9.99 28.88 4.53
N GLN A 150 -9.92 30.14 4.97
CA GLN A 150 -10.96 30.68 5.84
C GLN A 150 -12.32 30.56 5.13
N LEU A 151 -13.33 30.03 5.82
CA LEU A 151 -14.67 29.96 5.27
C LEU A 151 -15.15 31.37 4.91
N PRO A 152 -15.72 31.58 3.71
CA PRO A 152 -16.44 32.81 3.39
C PRO A 152 -17.55 33.09 4.41
N GLU A 153 -17.81 34.36 4.75
CA GLU A 153 -18.75 34.73 5.83
C GLU A 153 -20.16 34.16 5.65
N VAL A 154 -20.64 34.04 4.41
CA VAL A 154 -21.96 33.48 4.07
C VAL A 154 -22.12 32.03 4.59
N TYR A 155 -21.03 31.27 4.65
CA TYR A 155 -21.06 29.89 5.14
C TYR A 155 -20.84 29.79 6.65
N LYS A 156 -20.37 30.87 7.31
CA LYS A 156 -20.25 30.92 8.77
C LYS A 156 -21.61 31.07 9.45
N THR A 157 -22.54 31.82 8.84
CA THR A 157 -23.92 31.97 9.32
C THR A 157 -24.75 30.69 9.16
N LEU A 158 -24.50 29.88 8.12
CA LEU A 158 -25.14 28.59 7.91
C LEU A 158 -24.66 27.47 8.85
N ARG A 159 -23.60 27.71 9.63
CA ARG A 159 -23.08 26.73 10.60
C ARG A 159 -24.12 26.35 11.67
N TRP A 160 -25.13 27.19 11.89
CA TRP A 160 -26.23 26.91 12.82
C TRP A 160 -27.32 25.99 12.24
N PHE A 161 -27.43 25.87 10.91
CA PHE A 161 -28.48 25.06 10.26
C PHE A 161 -28.09 23.59 10.05
N VAL A 162 -26.80 23.24 10.16
CA VAL A 162 -26.30 21.87 9.94
C VAL A 162 -26.31 21.04 11.23
N TYR A 163 -26.64 21.64 12.37
CA TYR A 163 -26.75 20.96 13.68
C TYR A 163 -28.20 20.88 14.21
N LEU A 164 -29.20 21.10 13.34
CA LEU A 164 -30.62 20.76 13.57
C LEU A 164 -30.99 19.60 12.64
#